data_AF-A0A8T4KF97-F1
#
_entry.id   AF-A0A8T4KF97-F1
#
_cell.length_a   1.000
_cell.length_b   1.000
_cell.length_c   1.000
_cell.angle_alpha   90.00
_cell.angle_beta   90.00
_cell.angle_gamma   90.00
#
_symmetry.space_group_name_H-M   'P 1'
#
loop_
_entity.id
_entity.type
_entity.pdbx_description
1 polymer ?
#
loop_
_entity_poly.entity_id
_entity_poly.type
_entity_poly.pdbx_seq_one_letter_code
_entity_poly.pdbx_strand_id
1 'polypeptide(L)' 'MMKTVELAQRVFTKLPPYAIGLGMIEQATGMSHVDTRSAVDYLLAIDAVKIETCTCKNTKHFYYQKTDGAVIVME' A
#
# COMPACT_ATOMS: atom_id res chain seq x y z
N MET A 1 -12.54 13.83 -9.57
CA MET A 1 -12.28 12.69 -8.68
C MET A 1 -11.13 11.90 -9.30
N MET A 2 -10.04 11.64 -8.58
CA MET A 2 -8.87 10.92 -9.10
C MET A 2 -9.22 9.42 -9.21
N LYS A 3 -8.74 8.71 -10.24
CA LYS A 3 -9.08 7.30 -10.46
C LYS A 3 -8.30 6.41 -9.48
N THR A 4 -8.89 5.31 -9.01
CA THR A 4 -8.28 4.37 -8.05
C THR A 4 -6.90 3.87 -8.48
N VAL A 5 -6.70 3.67 -9.80
CA VAL A 5 -5.41 3.24 -10.37
C VAL A 5 -4.32 4.31 -10.20
N GLU A 6 -4.64 5.59 -10.33
CA GLU A 6 -3.68 6.69 -10.13
C GLU A 6 -3.23 6.79 -8.66
N LEU A 7 -4.18 6.57 -7.74
CA LEU A 7 -3.90 6.51 -6.30
C LEU A 7 -3.00 5.31 -5.97
N ALA A 8 -3.30 4.14 -6.54
CA ALA A 8 -2.50 2.92 -6.40
C ALA A 8 -1.07 3.12 -6.95
N GLN A 9 -0.92 3.74 -8.11
CA GLN A 9 0.40 4.03 -8.70
C GLN A 9 1.22 4.96 -7.80
N ARG A 10 0.60 5.99 -7.22
CA ARG A 10 1.26 6.90 -6.28
C ARG A 10 1.75 6.16 -5.04
N VAL A 11 0.91 5.33 -4.43
CA VAL A 11 1.29 4.47 -3.30
C VAL A 11 2.44 3.55 -3.69
N PHE A 12 2.31 2.82 -4.80
CA PHE A 12 3.33 1.87 -5.26
C PHE A 12 4.67 2.55 -5.52
N THR A 13 4.68 3.75 -6.12
CA THR A 13 5.92 4.49 -6.37
C THR A 13 6.62 4.91 -5.07
N LYS A 14 5.85 5.26 -4.03
CA LYS A 14 6.38 5.74 -2.74
C LYS A 14 6.67 4.63 -1.73
N LEU A 15 6.17 3.42 -1.95
CA LEU A 15 6.44 2.28 -1.08
C LEU A 15 7.94 1.94 -1.06
N PRO A 16 8.57 1.89 0.13
CA PRO A 16 9.96 1.48 0.29
C PRO A 16 10.13 -0.04 0.04
N PRO A 17 11.37 -0.54 -0.07
CA PRO A 17 11.63 -1.97 -0.27
C PRO A 17 11.31 -2.85 0.95
N TYR A 18 11.02 -2.26 2.11
CA TYR A 18 10.68 -2.96 3.36
C TYR A 18 9.22 -2.71 3.76
N ALA A 19 8.67 -3.58 4.60
CA ALA A 19 7.27 -3.50 5.02
C ALA A 19 7.02 -2.25 5.91
N ILE A 20 5.96 -1.50 5.60
CA ILE A 20 5.56 -0.31 6.38
C ILE A 20 4.06 -0.29 6.68
N GLY A 21 3.67 0.35 7.79
CA GLY A 21 2.27 0.49 8.16
C GLY A 21 1.52 1.51 7.29
N LEU A 22 0.18 1.43 7.29
CA LEU A 22 -0.69 2.29 6.48
C LEU A 22 -0.45 3.79 6.72
N GLY A 23 -0.30 4.20 7.98
CA GLY A 23 -0.03 5.60 8.34
C GLY A 23 1.30 6.15 7.78
N MET A 24 2.30 5.30 7.57
CA MET A 24 3.56 5.71 6.93
C MET A 24 3.35 5.93 5.43
N ILE A 25 2.48 5.14 4.80
CA ILE A 25 2.09 5.31 3.39
C ILE A 25 1.31 6.61 3.24
N GLU A 26 0.36 6.89 4.13
CA GLU A 26 -0.40 8.15 4.17
C GLU A 26 0.54 9.36 4.22
N GLN A 27 1.52 9.35 5.12
CA GLN A 27 2.52 10.43 5.23
C GLN A 27 3.40 10.54 3.99
N ALA A 28 3.89 9.41 3.45
CA ALA A 28 4.77 9.40 2.28
C ALA A 28 4.05 9.86 0.99
N THR A 29 2.75 9.62 0.91
CA THR A 29 1.94 9.99 -0.25
C THR A 29 1.21 11.31 -0.07
N GLY A 30 0.97 11.79 1.15
CA GLY A 30 0.09 12.95 1.43
C GLY A 30 -1.38 12.69 1.11
N MET A 31 -1.78 11.42 1.09
CA MET A 31 -3.16 10.99 0.79
C MET A 31 -3.99 10.87 2.06
N SER A 32 -5.31 10.96 1.93
CA SER A 32 -6.23 10.69 3.03
C SER A 32 -6.21 9.19 3.40
N HIS A 33 -6.58 8.85 4.63
CA HIS A 33 -6.71 7.45 5.05
C HIS A 33 -7.59 6.62 4.11
N VAL A 34 -8.71 7.19 3.64
CA VAL A 34 -9.66 6.51 2.74
C VAL A 34 -9.04 6.25 1.37
N ASP A 35 -8.33 7.23 0.81
CA ASP A 35 -7.67 7.08 -0.49
C ASP A 35 -6.50 6.10 -0.40
N THR A 36 -5.69 6.20 0.66
CA THR A 36 -4.58 5.27 0.89
C THR A 36 -5.09 3.86 1.07
N ARG A 37 -6.18 3.67 1.82
CA ARG A 37 -6.77 2.35 2.00
C ARG A 37 -7.28 1.78 0.68
N SER A 38 -8.03 2.56 -0.10
CA SER A 38 -8.55 2.13 -1.41
C SER A 38 -7.43 1.77 -2.38
N ALA A 39 -6.35 2.56 -2.39
CA ALA A 39 -5.16 2.31 -3.21
C ALA A 39 -4.45 1.02 -2.79
N VAL A 40 -4.24 0.80 -1.49
CA VAL A 40 -3.59 -0.42 -0.98
C VAL A 40 -4.44 -1.65 -1.22
N ASP A 41 -5.76 -1.58 -1.01
CA ASP A 41 -6.67 -2.70 -1.27
C ASP A 41 -6.68 -3.07 -2.76
N TYR A 42 -6.58 -2.10 -3.67
CA TYR A 42 -6.38 -2.36 -5.10
C TYR A 42 -5.03 -3.04 -5.37
N LEU A 43 -3.93 -2.56 -4.79
CA LEU A 43 -2.59 -3.14 -4.97
C LEU A 43 -2.50 -4.59 -4.46
N LEU A 44 -3.24 -4.90 -3.39
CA LEU A 44 -3.39 -6.25 -2.87
C LEU A 44 -4.16 -7.14 -3.84
N ALA A 45 -5.24 -6.63 -4.44
CA ALA A 45 -6.06 -7.38 -5.38
C ALA A 45 -5.32 -7.77 -6.67
N ILE A 46 -4.23 -7.07 -7.01
CA ILE A 46 -3.38 -7.37 -8.17
C ILE A 46 -2.01 -7.97 -7.79
N ASP A 47 -1.86 -8.43 -6.55
CA ASP A 47 -0.62 -9.03 -6.01
C ASP A 47 0.64 -8.15 -6.10
N ALA A 48 0.48 -6.83 -6.32
CA ALA A 48 1.60 -5.89 -6.39
C ALA A 48 2.18 -5.60 -4.99
N VAL A 49 1.37 -5.76 -3.95
CA VAL A 49 1.74 -5.61 -2.55
C VAL A 49 1.31 -6.85 -1.80
N LYS A 50 2.09 -7.23 -0.78
CA LYS A 50 1.75 -8.27 0.20
C LYS A 50 1.57 -7.67 1.59
N ILE A 51 0.79 -8.36 2.43
CA ILE A 51 0.59 -7.99 3.83
C ILE A 51 1.46 -8.87 4.72
N GLU A 52 2.23 -8.24 5.59
CA GLU A 52 2.90 -8.88 6.71
C GLU A 52 2.20 -8.48 8.00
N THR A 53 2.06 -9.42 8.93
CA THR A 53 1.38 -9.16 10.20
C THR A 53 2.26 -9.49 11.37
N CYS A 54 2.37 -8.57 12.32
CA CYS A 54 3.01 -8.80 13.61
C CYS A 54 1.97 -8.61 14.71
N THR A 55 1.97 -9.49 15.72
CA THR A 55 1.09 -9.35 16.89
C THR A 55 1.94 -9.01 18.10
N CYS A 56 1.68 -7.88 18.75
CA CYS A 56 2.33 -7.51 20.00
C CYS A 56 1.28 -7.10 21.03
N LYS A 57 1.39 -7.62 22.26
CA LYS A 57 0.44 -7.34 23.36
C LYS A 57 -1.04 -7.49 22.96
N ASN A 58 -1.39 -8.55 22.24
CA ASN A 58 -2.74 -8.83 21.68
C ASN A 58 -3.25 -7.84 20.62
N THR A 59 -2.43 -6.91 20.17
CA THR A 59 -2.75 -6.02 19.05
C THR A 59 -2.10 -6.55 17.79
N LYS A 60 -2.90 -6.76 16.74
CA LYS A 60 -2.42 -7.17 15.43
C LYS A 60 -2.09 -5.92 14.59
N HIS A 61 -0.86 -5.86 14.12
CA HIS A 61 -0.34 -4.81 13.25
C HIS A 61 -0.23 -5.34 11.82
N PHE A 62 -0.56 -4.49 10.86
CA PHE A 62 -0.52 -4.80 9.43
C PHE A 62 0.52 -3.91 8.77
N TYR A 63 1.41 -4.54 7.99
CA TYR A 63 2.46 -3.89 7.24
C TYR A 63 2.33 -4.31 5.77
N TYR A 64 2.65 -3.38 4.89
CA TYR A 64 2.50 -3.54 3.45
C TYR A 64 3.87 -3.41 2.80
N GLN A 65 4.20 -4.36 1.93
CA GLN A 65 5.47 -4.40 1.21
C GLN A 65 5.20 -4.70 -0.26
N LYS A 66 6.02 -4.15 -1.17
CA LYS A 66 6.01 -4.59 -2.57
C LYS A 66 6.28 -6.08 -2.66
N THR A 67 5.56 -6.76 -3.54
CA THR A 67 5.91 -8.11 -3.97
C THR A 67 7.14 -8.04 -4.88
N ASP A 68 8.04 -9.00 -4.77
CA ASP A 68 9.25 -9.05 -5.59
C ASP A 68 8.90 -9.11 -7.08
N GLY A 69 9.47 -8.21 -7.87
CA GLY A 69 9.21 -8.12 -9.31
C GLY A 69 7.85 -7.53 -9.70
N ALA A 70 7.05 -7.02 -8.76
CA ALA A 70 5.79 -6.36 -9.09
C ALA A 70 6.00 -5.12 -9.97
N VAL A 71 5.22 -5.04 -11.05
CA VAL A 71 5.15 -3.89 -11.95
C VAL A 71 3.69 -3.57 -12.21
N ILE A 72 3.32 -2.29 -12.10
CA ILE A 72 2.00 -1.81 -12.47
C ILE A 72 2.12 -1.24 -13.88
N VAL A 73 1.48 -1.89 -14.85
CA VAL A 73 1.42 -1.42 -16.24
C VAL A 73 0.07 -0.71 -16.43
N MET A 74 0.09 0.53 -16.94
CA MET A 74 -1.11 1.28 -17.28
C MET A 74 -1.41 1.10 -18.77
N GLU A 75 -2.62 0.64 -19.09
CA GLU A 75 -3.19 0.71 -20.46
C GLU A 75 -3.81 2.09 -20.73
#